data_AF-A0A2N2S3F0-F1
#
_entry.id   AF-A0A2N2S3F0-F1
#
_cell.length_a   1.000
_cell.length_b   1.000
_cell.length_c   1.000
_cell.angle_alpha   90.00
_cell.angle_beta   90.00
_cell.angle_gamma   90.00
#
_symmetry.space_group_name_H-M   'P 1'
#
loop_
_entity.id
_entity.type
_entity.pdbx_description
1 polymer ?
#
loop_
_entity_poly.entity_id
_entity_poly.type
_entity_poly.pdbx_seq_one_letter_code
_entity_poly.pdbx_strand_id
1 'polypeptide(L)' 'MGWNRKVLRVNLTAGTCQEEPLNMQWAQDYLGSRGLATKYLVSETDPKVDPLSPDNKMIMSTGPLTGTMASTGG' A
#
# COMPACT_ATOMS: atom_id res chain seq x y z
N MET A 1 -16.43 -5.56 -5.93
CA MET A 1 -16.31 -6.15 -4.58
C MET A 1 -14.89 -6.69 -4.49
N GLY A 2 -14.08 -6.32 -3.49
CA GLY A 2 -12.69 -6.78 -3.35
C GLY A 2 -11.75 -5.78 -2.65
N TRP A 3 -11.92 -4.48 -2.87
CA TRP A 3 -11.12 -3.45 -2.19
C TRP A 3 -11.86 -2.82 -1.01
N ASN A 4 -11.17 -2.62 0.11
CA ASN A 4 -11.64 -1.84 1.25
C ASN A 4 -11.70 -0.33 0.98
N ARG A 5 -11.14 0.12 -0.15
CA ARG A 5 -11.14 1.52 -0.64
C ARG A 5 -10.49 2.54 0.32
N LYS A 6 -9.69 2.08 1.27
CA LYS A 6 -8.93 2.91 2.21
C LYS A 6 -7.48 2.47 2.26
N VAL A 7 -6.60 3.42 2.53
CA VAL A 7 -5.18 3.21 2.88
C VAL A 7 -4.93 3.87 4.23
N LEU A 8 -4.23 3.18 5.12
CA LEU A 8 -3.77 3.76 6.39
C LEU A 8 -2.35 4.30 6.19
N ARG A 9 -2.16 5.59 6.44
CA ARG A 9 -0.85 6.24 6.46
C ARG A 9 -0.41 6.40 7.90
N VAL A 10 0.74 5.81 8.22
CA VAL A 10 1.35 5.88 9.54
C VAL A 10 2.69 6.58 9.42
N ASN A 11 2.88 7.66 10.17
CA ASN A 11 4.17 8.34 10.30
C ASN A 11 4.73 8.06 11.70
N LEU A 12 5.77 7.23 11.77
CA LEU A 12 6.36 6.80 13.05
C LEU A 12 7.17 7.92 13.72
N THR A 13 7.75 8.85 12.95
CA THR A 13 8.47 10.00 13.48
C THR A 13 7.53 11.01 14.14
N ALA A 14 6.37 11.25 13.52
CA ALA A 14 5.35 12.16 14.05
C ALA A 14 4.37 11.49 15.02
N GLY A 15 4.32 10.15 15.07
CA GLY A 15 3.38 9.38 15.89
C GLY A 15 1.93 9.50 15.43
N THR A 16 1.68 9.66 14.12
CA THR A 16 0.34 9.90 13.57
C THR A 16 -0.16 8.76 12.69
N CYS A 17 -1.49 8.59 12.67
CA CYS A 17 -2.21 7.67 11.79
C CYS A 17 -3.34 8.42 11.10
N GLN A 18 -3.43 8.33 9.78
CA GLN A 18 -4.50 8.95 8.99
C GLN A 18 -5.03 7.96 7.95
N GLU A 19 -6.35 7.94 7.78
CA GLU A 19 -6.96 7.23 6.65
C GLU A 19 -7.00 8.14 5.42
N GLU A 20 -6.71 7.57 4.26
CA GLU A 20 -6.96 8.21 2.97
C GLU A 20 -7.77 7.29 2.05
N PRO A 21 -8.56 7.86 1.12
CA PRO A 21 -9.20 7.07 0.08
C PRO A 21 -8.16 6.35 -0.78
N LEU A 22 -8.39 5.07 -1.07
CA LEU A 22 -7.56 4.32 -2.00
C LEU A 22 -7.66 4.96 -3.40
N ASN A 23 -6.51 5.18 -4.05
CA ASN A 23 -6.48 5.56 -5.45
C ASN A 23 -7.01 4.41 -6.32
N MET A 24 -8.27 4.50 -6.72
CA MET A 24 -8.94 3.45 -7.47
C MET A 24 -8.41 3.29 -8.90
N GLN A 25 -7.81 4.32 -9.48
CA GLN A 25 -7.16 4.20 -10.78
C GLN A 25 -5.94 3.27 -10.66
N TRP A 26 -5.08 3.50 -9.67
CA TRP A 26 -3.93 2.62 -9.42
C TRP A 26 -4.36 1.21 -9.01
N ALA A 27 -5.45 1.08 -8.25
CA ALA A 27 -5.99 -0.23 -7.91
C ALA A 27 -6.46 -1.02 -9.14
N GLN A 28 -6.97 -0.33 -10.17
CA GLN A 28 -7.37 -0.97 -11.44
C GLN A 28 -6.15 -1.31 -12.31
N ASP A 29 -5.20 -0.38 -12.42
CA ASP A 29 -4.01 -0.55 -13.27
C ASP A 29 -3.02 -1.59 -12.71
N TYR A 30 -2.95 -1.74 -11.38
CA TYR A 30 -1.95 -2.56 -10.69
C TYR A 30 -2.56 -3.65 -9.77
N LEU A 31 -3.89 -3.84 -9.81
CA LEU A 31 -4.69 -4.84 -9.08
C LEU A 31 -4.68 -4.73 -7.54
N GLY A 32 -3.52 -4.86 -6.90
CA GLY A 32 -3.38 -4.94 -5.44
C GLY A 32 -2.06 -5.58 -5.01
N SER A 33 -1.90 -5.81 -3.70
CA SER A 33 -0.74 -6.48 -3.08
C SER A 33 0.59 -5.97 -3.67
N ARG A 34 1.41 -6.85 -4.23
CA ARG A 34 2.71 -6.53 -4.82
C ARG A 34 2.64 -5.43 -5.89
N GLY A 35 1.67 -5.48 -6.80
CA GLY A 35 1.57 -4.53 -7.90
C GLY A 35 1.30 -3.12 -7.39
N LEU A 36 0.29 -2.99 -6.54
CA LEU A 36 -0.09 -1.71 -5.95
C LEU A 36 0.98 -1.17 -4.99
N ALA A 37 1.57 -2.02 -4.15
CA ALA A 37 2.66 -1.63 -3.25
C ALA A 37 3.88 -1.11 -4.04
N THR A 38 4.23 -1.74 -5.15
CA THR A 38 5.33 -1.29 -6.01
C THR A 38 5.00 0.08 -6.64
N LYS A 39 3.76 0.29 -7.07
CA LYS A 39 3.33 1.58 -7.62
C LYS A 39 3.46 2.70 -6.58
N TYR A 40 3.06 2.45 -5.34
CA TYR A 40 3.26 3.39 -4.23
C TYR A 40 4.74 3.66 -3.96
N LEU A 41 5.56 2.61 -3.85
CA LEU A 41 6.99 2.74 -3.57
C LEU A 41 7.69 3.59 -4.63
N VAL A 42 7.51 3.28 -5.92
CA VAL A 42 8.15 4.00 -7.03
C VAL A 42 7.65 5.44 -7.14
N SER A 43 6.39 5.71 -6.78
CA SER A 43 5.82 7.05 -6.91
C SER A 43 6.14 7.96 -5.72
N GLU A 44 6.49 7.40 -4.55
CA GLU A 44 6.58 8.15 -3.30
C GLU A 44 7.91 8.06 -2.56
N THR A 45 8.85 7.24 -3.04
CA THR A 45 10.17 7.05 -2.42
C THR A 45 11.27 7.46 -3.40
N ASP A 46 12.28 8.19 -2.92
CA ASP A 46 13.48 8.49 -3.73
C ASP A 46 14.19 7.17 -4.08
N PRO A 47 14.45 6.85 -5.36
CA PRO A 47 15.18 5.63 -5.73
C PRO A 47 16.61 5.57 -5.19
N LYS A 48 17.17 6.67 -4.68
CA LYS A 48 18.48 6.76 -4.03
C LYS A 48 18.40 6.83 -2.51
N VAL A 49 17.21 6.68 -1.91
CA VAL A 49 17.03 6.72 -0.46
C VAL A 49 17.95 5.71 0.22
N ASP A 50 18.52 6.07 1.36
CA ASP A 50 19.18 5.10 2.23
C ASP A 50 18.10 4.12 2.74
N PRO A 51 18.21 2.80 2.48
CA PRO A 51 17.20 1.82 2.86
C PRO A 51 16.88 1.79 4.36
N LEU A 52 17.79 2.24 5.22
CA LEU A 52 17.60 2.25 6.68
C LEU A 52 17.23 3.64 7.24
N SER A 53 17.10 4.65 6.39
CA SER A 53 16.70 5.99 6.79
C SER A 53 15.18 6.08 7.06
N PRO A 54 14.74 7.05 7.88
CA PRO A 54 13.31 7.30 8.13
C PRO A 54 12.53 7.76 6.88
N ASP A 55 13.23 8.17 5.81
CA ASP A 55 12.61 8.58 4.55
C ASP A 55 12.20 7.39 3.68
N ASN A 56 12.69 6.19 3.98
CA ASN A 56 12.25 4.97 3.31
C ASN A 56 10.84 4.56 3.78
N LYS A 57 10.07 3.94 2.89
CA LYS A 57 8.69 3.52 3.17
C LYS A 57 8.58 2.00 3.30
N MET A 58 8.03 1.54 4.42
CA MET A 58 7.55 0.16 4.58
C MET A 58 6.07 0.09 4.16
N ILE A 59 5.75 -0.77 3.20
CA ILE A 59 4.39 -0.91 2.67
C ILE A 59 3.90 -2.33 2.93
N MET A 60 2.84 -2.43 3.75
CA MET A 60 2.04 -3.64 3.88
C MET A 60 0.79 -3.49 3.03
N SER A 61 0.57 -4.41 2.09
CA SER A 61 -0.53 -4.32 1.13
C SER A 61 -1.20 -5.67 0.93
N THR A 62 -2.53 -5.65 0.90
CA THR A 62 -3.37 -6.81 0.58
C THR A 62 -3.85 -6.78 -0.87
N GLY A 63 -4.24 -7.93 -1.39
CA GLY A 63 -4.89 -8.04 -2.70
C GLY A 63 -6.42 -8.00 -2.57
N PRO A 64 -7.15 -7.84 -3.69
CA PRO A 64 -8.62 -7.80 -3.68
C PRO A 64 -9.28 -9.12 -3.24
N LEU A 65 -8.54 -10.23 -3.22
CA LEU A 65 -9.01 -11.53 -2.73
C LEU A 65 -8.57 -11.84 -1.30
N THR A 66 -7.67 -11.05 -0.72
CA THR A 66 -7.17 -11.27 0.64
C THR A 66 -8.33 -11.12 1.63
N GLY A 67 -8.58 -12.16 2.44
CA GLY A 67 -9.68 -12.21 3.41
C GLY A 67 -11.06 -12.52 2.81
N THR A 68 -11.13 -12.93 1.54
CA THR A 68 -12.37 -13.43 0.92
C THR A 68 -12.48 -14.96 1.03
N MET A 69 -13.60 -15.53 0.53
CA MET A 69 -13.80 -17.00 0.45
C MET A 69 -13.07 -17.66 -0.72
N ALA A 70 -12.27 -16.91 -1.50
CA ALA A 70 -11.42 -17.51 -2.52
C ALA A 70 -10.47 -18.52 -1.86
N SER A 71 -10.34 -19.72 -2.45
CA SER A 71 -9.38 -20.71 -1.96
C SER A 71 -8.00 -20.09 -1.88
N THR A 72 -7.32 -20.27 -0.73
CA THR A 72 -6.01 -19.69 -0.46
C THR A 72 -5.93 -18.15 -0.56
N GLY A 73 -7.03 -17.42 -0.36
CA GLY A 73 -7.06 -15.95 -0.34
C GLY A 73 -6.48 -15.32 0.93
N GLY A 74 -5.39 -15.87 1.45
CA GLY A 74 -4.63 -15.36 2.61
C GLY A 74 -3.42 -14.56 2.19
#